data_AF-A0A8T7A085-F1
#
_entry.id   AF-A0A8T7A085-F1
#
_cell.length_a   1.000
_cell.length_b   1.000
_cell.length_c   1.000
_cell.angle_alpha   90.00
_cell.angle_beta   90.00
_cell.angle_gamma   90.00
#
_symmetry.space_group_name_H-M   'P 1'
#
loop_
_entity.id
_entity.type
_entity.pdbx_description
1 polymer ?
#
loop_
_entity_poly.entity_id
_entity_poly.type
_entity_poly.pdbx_seq_one_letter_code
_entity_poly.pdbx_strand_id
1 'polypeptide(L)'
;MSSLLANNNDNSLIAALQDASIYDHEVADVSIIETHISWVVLTGRYAYKIKKPIKFSFVDFSTLEKRRFYCNEEMRLNSRLAPNLYIGVVAITGSDENPSFDQSGDAIEYAVKMRQFPQSSLLSYLSVHNQLSQKNIDDMAREISDFHLRIDRVASNAVLGSPEDIHHWVTDNFEQIVSNLTDNKSYSTLKSVKSWSENEYKKKYNQLQQRRENKFIRECHGDMHLDNMVLIENKVTIFDGIDFNEHLRWIDVISEIAFVIMDLSNRGHPEYASRFLNLYLQHTGDYEGLSVLKYYLVYRAVVRAKVALLRISQKSLSTIEQEMIQQKFNSYLTLASNYISDNKNALIITHGFSGSGKSTHTEKLLEYLSAIRVRSDIERKRLYGFESSERTQSNINNGIYTAQSSKETYERLADLSKIILTSGFTVIVDACFLKHEIRQKFYKLAEELKVPFIILDFQASEDTLKQRITLRAKNRLEPSEADLEVLQYQLENHRPFKKQEKPYVLVANTEKEIQVRQIASAIKNHIDGLSI
;
A
#
# COMPACT_ATOMS: atom_id res chain seq x y z
N MET A 1 -17.30 -0.93 12.50
CA MET A 1 -18.19 -0.86 11.32
C MET A 1 -19.19 -1.99 11.45
N SER A 2 -20.48 -1.67 11.38
CA SER A 2 -21.59 -2.61 11.54
C SER A 2 -21.59 -3.66 10.41
N SER A 3 -21.30 -4.92 10.76
CA SER A 3 -21.69 -6.07 9.97
C SER A 3 -23.21 -6.22 10.10
N LEU A 4 -23.91 -6.03 8.99
CA LEU A 4 -25.36 -6.16 8.93
C LEU A 4 -25.76 -7.63 9.00
N LEU A 5 -26.49 -7.97 10.05
CA LEU A 5 -27.35 -9.16 10.07
C LEU A 5 -28.51 -8.87 9.11
N ALA A 6 -28.57 -9.57 7.99
CA ALA A 6 -29.68 -9.45 7.04
C ALA A 6 -30.76 -10.49 7.37
N ASN A 7 -32.02 -10.07 7.45
CA ASN A 7 -33.18 -10.98 7.43
C ASN A 7 -33.39 -11.48 5.99
N ASN A 8 -32.71 -12.56 5.62
CA ASN A 8 -32.70 -13.13 4.27
C ASN A 8 -33.84 -14.13 4.03
N ASN A 9 -35.08 -13.74 4.35
CA ASN A 9 -36.26 -14.60 4.18
C ASN A 9 -36.66 -14.87 2.72
N ASP A 10 -36.01 -14.23 1.73
CA ASP A 10 -36.37 -14.35 0.31
C ASP A 10 -35.61 -15.46 -0.44
N ASN A 11 -34.60 -16.09 0.16
CA ASN A 11 -33.86 -17.21 -0.44
C ASN A 11 -33.96 -18.46 0.48
N SER A 12 -34.67 -19.49 0.01
CA SER A 12 -34.94 -20.72 0.76
C SER A 12 -33.67 -21.44 1.22
N LEU A 13 -32.67 -21.56 0.34
CA LEU A 13 -31.39 -22.18 0.67
C LEU A 13 -30.69 -21.43 1.81
N ILE A 14 -30.55 -20.12 1.71
CA ILE A 14 -29.87 -19.32 2.74
C ILE A 14 -30.65 -19.31 4.06
N ALA A 15 -31.99 -19.33 4.00
CA ALA A 15 -32.82 -19.48 5.19
C ALA A 15 -32.59 -20.84 5.88
N ALA A 16 -32.57 -21.94 5.12
CA ALA A 16 -32.34 -23.27 5.65
C ALA A 16 -30.92 -23.45 6.22
N LEU A 17 -29.91 -22.78 5.64
CA LEU A 17 -28.54 -22.79 6.16
C LEU A 17 -28.37 -22.13 7.54
N GLN A 18 -29.40 -21.50 8.10
CA GLN A 18 -29.38 -20.99 9.47
C GLN A 18 -29.67 -22.06 10.52
N ASP A 19 -30.12 -23.25 10.13
CA ASP A 19 -30.29 -24.37 11.05
C ASP A 19 -28.93 -24.95 11.46
N ALA A 20 -28.60 -24.86 12.75
CA ALA A 20 -27.34 -25.36 13.30
C ALA A 20 -27.16 -26.88 13.12
N SER A 21 -28.24 -27.65 12.97
CA SER A 21 -28.20 -29.12 12.90
C SER A 21 -27.63 -29.68 11.60
N ILE A 22 -27.50 -28.87 10.56
CA ILE A 22 -27.00 -29.30 9.24
C ILE A 22 -25.46 -29.39 9.16
N TYR A 23 -24.76 -28.86 10.17
CA TYR A 23 -23.30 -28.76 10.19
C TYR A 23 -22.66 -29.94 10.91
N ASP A 24 -21.53 -30.42 10.39
CA ASP A 24 -20.74 -31.54 10.93
C ASP A 24 -19.91 -31.19 12.19
N HIS A 25 -20.17 -30.02 12.77
CA HIS A 25 -19.44 -29.49 13.91
C HIS A 25 -20.39 -28.73 14.85
N GLU A 26 -19.91 -28.44 16.06
CA GLU A 26 -20.68 -27.64 17.02
C GLU A 26 -20.95 -26.23 16.46
N VAL A 27 -22.22 -25.82 16.50
CA VAL A 27 -22.72 -24.50 16.08
C VAL A 27 -23.69 -23.99 17.14
N ALA A 28 -23.30 -22.94 17.84
CA ALA A 28 -24.11 -22.33 18.88
C ALA A 28 -25.05 -21.23 18.34
N ASP A 29 -24.58 -20.49 17.34
CA ASP A 29 -25.32 -19.40 16.70
C ASP A 29 -24.92 -19.32 15.22
N VAL A 30 -25.86 -18.90 14.37
CA VAL A 30 -25.64 -18.68 12.94
C VAL A 30 -25.94 -17.24 12.60
N SER A 31 -24.97 -16.57 11.95
CA SER A 31 -25.18 -15.23 11.42
C SER A 31 -24.81 -15.17 9.95
N ILE A 32 -25.52 -14.33 9.19
CA ILE A 32 -25.27 -14.16 7.76
C ILE A 32 -24.73 -12.77 7.50
N ILE A 33 -23.59 -12.71 6.82
CA ILE A 33 -23.07 -11.50 6.19
C ILE A 33 -23.40 -11.56 4.71
N GLU A 34 -24.07 -10.53 4.20
CA GLU A 34 -24.38 -10.41 2.79
C GLU A 34 -23.52 -9.36 2.11
N THR A 35 -22.96 -9.73 0.97
CA THR A 35 -22.24 -8.83 0.06
C THR A 35 -23.03 -8.65 -1.23
N HIS A 36 -22.53 -7.83 -2.15
CA HIS A 36 -23.14 -7.63 -3.45
C HIS A 36 -23.15 -8.90 -4.34
N ILE A 37 -22.21 -9.83 -4.14
CA ILE A 37 -22.04 -11.03 -4.99
C ILE A 37 -22.03 -12.37 -4.22
N SER A 38 -22.11 -12.36 -2.89
CA SER A 38 -22.03 -13.56 -2.06
C SER A 38 -22.78 -13.42 -0.74
N TRP A 39 -23.18 -14.56 -0.17
CA TRP A 39 -23.56 -14.71 1.23
C TRP A 39 -22.44 -15.41 1.99
N VAL A 40 -22.22 -15.04 3.24
CA VAL A 40 -21.26 -15.69 4.14
C VAL A 40 -22.00 -16.12 5.40
N VAL A 41 -22.12 -17.44 5.57
CA VAL A 41 -22.77 -18.03 6.74
C VAL A 41 -21.71 -18.30 7.81
N LEU A 42 -21.83 -17.62 8.94
CA LEU A 42 -20.93 -17.72 10.09
C LEU A 42 -21.51 -18.68 11.11
N THR A 43 -20.73 -19.68 11.51
CA THR A 43 -21.18 -20.81 12.36
C THR A 43 -20.33 -20.97 13.63
N GLY A 44 -19.62 -19.92 14.02
CA GLY A 44 -18.72 -19.88 15.17
C GLY A 44 -17.31 -20.35 14.82
N ARG A 45 -17.17 -21.63 14.40
CA ARG A 45 -15.86 -22.22 14.05
C ARG A 45 -15.49 -21.99 12.58
N TYR A 46 -16.47 -22.12 11.69
CA TYR A 46 -16.26 -22.02 10.25
C TYR A 46 -17.16 -20.95 9.62
N ALA A 47 -16.75 -20.46 8.47
CA ALA A 47 -17.56 -19.61 7.61
C ALA A 47 -17.74 -20.30 6.26
N TYR A 48 -18.93 -20.21 5.70
CA TYR A 48 -19.29 -20.79 4.40
C TYR A 48 -19.69 -19.66 3.45
N LYS A 49 -18.83 -19.37 2.47
CA LYS A 49 -19.07 -18.32 1.48
C LYS A 49 -19.70 -18.92 0.22
N ILE A 50 -20.90 -18.46 -0.10
CA ILE A 50 -21.74 -18.94 -1.20
C ILE A 50 -21.92 -17.80 -2.20
N LYS A 51 -21.66 -18.07 -3.48
CA LYS A 51 -21.78 -17.08 -4.56
C LYS A 51 -23.24 -16.93 -4.97
N LYS A 52 -23.69 -15.70 -5.20
CA LYS A 52 -25.07 -15.43 -5.65
C LYS A 52 -25.25 -15.85 -7.12
N PRO A 53 -26.43 -16.33 -7.54
CA PRO A 53 -26.72 -16.70 -8.94
C PRO A 53 -26.98 -15.45 -9.81
N ILE A 54 -25.97 -14.62 -9.99
CA ILE A 54 -26.07 -13.29 -10.64
C ILE A 54 -25.19 -13.16 -11.88
N LYS A 55 -25.48 -12.16 -12.71
CA LYS A 55 -24.64 -11.77 -13.84
C LYS A 55 -24.57 -10.24 -13.95
N PHE A 56 -23.38 -9.69 -13.74
CA PHE A 56 -23.05 -8.28 -13.97
C PHE A 56 -22.05 -8.16 -15.12
N SER A 57 -21.72 -6.93 -15.54
CA SER A 57 -20.74 -6.67 -16.60
C SER A 57 -19.34 -7.21 -16.27
N PHE A 58 -19.01 -7.34 -14.98
CA PHE A 58 -17.69 -7.75 -14.50
C PHE A 58 -17.66 -9.15 -13.85
N VAL A 59 -18.80 -9.83 -13.67
CA VAL A 59 -18.88 -11.14 -13.00
C VAL A 59 -20.08 -11.96 -13.51
N ASP A 60 -19.87 -13.26 -13.74
CA ASP A 60 -20.93 -14.18 -14.16
C ASP A 60 -20.95 -15.44 -13.29
N PHE A 61 -21.89 -15.47 -12.35
CA PHE A 61 -22.17 -16.59 -11.44
C PHE A 61 -23.53 -17.25 -11.76
N SER A 62 -24.05 -17.03 -12.97
CA SER A 62 -25.42 -17.41 -13.35
C SER A 62 -25.71 -18.91 -13.29
N THR A 63 -24.71 -19.76 -13.52
CA THR A 63 -24.87 -21.22 -13.50
C THR A 63 -24.10 -21.85 -12.35
N LEU A 64 -24.54 -23.03 -11.92
CA LEU A 64 -23.91 -23.78 -10.85
C LEU A 64 -22.46 -24.15 -11.19
N GLU A 65 -22.17 -24.50 -12.45
CA GLU A 65 -20.81 -24.82 -12.92
C GLU A 65 -19.88 -23.61 -12.79
N LYS A 66 -20.37 -22.42 -13.13
CA LYS A 66 -19.61 -21.17 -12.95
C LYS A 66 -19.34 -20.91 -11.47
N ARG A 67 -20.33 -21.08 -10.60
CA ARG A 67 -20.12 -20.91 -9.15
C ARG A 67 -19.13 -21.90 -8.59
N ARG A 68 -19.20 -23.18 -8.99
CA ARG A 68 -18.19 -24.18 -8.66
C ARG A 68 -16.79 -23.77 -9.12
N PHE A 69 -16.66 -23.34 -10.38
CA PHE A 69 -15.39 -22.88 -10.94
C PHE A 69 -14.80 -21.73 -10.11
N TYR A 70 -15.60 -20.70 -9.82
CA TYR A 70 -15.13 -19.56 -9.07
C TYR A 70 -14.88 -19.86 -7.58
N CYS A 71 -15.59 -20.80 -6.95
CA CYS A 71 -15.22 -21.27 -5.61
C CYS A 71 -13.81 -21.91 -5.61
N ASN A 72 -13.44 -22.63 -6.67
CA ASN A 72 -12.10 -23.21 -6.81
C ASN A 72 -11.05 -22.13 -7.13
N GLU A 73 -11.39 -21.14 -7.96
CA GLU A 73 -10.49 -19.99 -8.19
C GLU A 73 -10.26 -19.17 -6.91
N GLU A 74 -11.30 -18.95 -6.10
CA GLU A 74 -11.17 -18.27 -4.81
C GLU A 74 -10.21 -19.02 -3.89
N MET A 75 -10.34 -20.35 -3.81
CA MET A 75 -9.38 -21.20 -3.06
C MET A 75 -7.96 -21.07 -3.61
N ARG A 76 -7.77 -21.20 -4.94
CA ARG A 76 -6.45 -21.11 -5.59
C ARG A 76 -5.78 -19.77 -5.30
N LEU A 77 -6.51 -18.68 -5.48
CA LEU A 77 -5.98 -17.32 -5.40
C LEU A 77 -5.71 -16.89 -3.97
N ASN A 78 -6.63 -17.17 -3.04
CA ASN A 78 -6.52 -16.67 -1.67
C ASN A 78 -5.65 -17.53 -0.76
N SER A 79 -5.50 -18.82 -1.06
CA SER A 79 -4.56 -19.68 -0.32
C SER A 79 -3.10 -19.20 -0.44
N ARG A 80 -2.77 -18.35 -1.42
CA ARG A 80 -1.43 -17.76 -1.59
C ARG A 80 -1.06 -16.79 -0.45
N LEU A 81 -2.05 -16.13 0.16
CA LEU A 81 -1.87 -15.14 1.23
C LEU A 81 -2.55 -15.54 2.55
N ALA A 82 -3.51 -16.47 2.52
CA ALA A 82 -4.24 -16.93 3.68
C ALA A 82 -4.44 -18.46 3.72
N PRO A 83 -3.37 -19.28 3.59
CA PRO A 83 -3.48 -20.74 3.47
C PRO A 83 -4.16 -21.42 4.66
N ASN A 84 -4.04 -20.83 5.86
CA ASN A 84 -4.67 -21.38 7.08
C ASN A 84 -6.14 -20.97 7.25
N LEU A 85 -6.57 -19.94 6.51
CA LEU A 85 -7.94 -19.43 6.57
C LEU A 85 -8.86 -20.21 5.63
N TYR A 86 -8.39 -20.54 4.43
CA TYR A 86 -9.13 -21.25 3.40
C TYR A 86 -8.97 -22.77 3.56
N ILE A 87 -10.07 -23.49 3.78
CA ILE A 87 -10.03 -24.93 4.10
C ILE A 87 -10.31 -25.78 2.85
N GLY A 88 -11.32 -25.40 2.06
CA GLY A 88 -11.70 -26.15 0.87
C GLY A 88 -13.00 -25.67 0.25
N VAL A 89 -13.32 -26.21 -0.93
CA VAL A 89 -14.66 -26.08 -1.54
C VAL A 89 -15.50 -27.27 -1.08
N VAL A 90 -16.68 -27.00 -0.55
CA VAL A 90 -17.66 -28.01 -0.13
C VAL A 90 -18.89 -27.94 -1.04
N ALA A 91 -19.47 -29.11 -1.34
CA ALA A 91 -20.75 -29.20 -2.03
C ALA A 91 -21.88 -29.09 -1.00
N ILE A 92 -22.94 -28.40 -1.38
CA ILE A 92 -24.22 -28.42 -0.69
C ILE A 92 -25.14 -29.30 -1.54
N THR A 93 -25.71 -30.32 -0.91
CA THR A 93 -26.56 -31.35 -1.52
C THR A 93 -27.95 -31.33 -0.89
N GLY A 94 -28.90 -32.11 -1.41
CA GLY A 94 -30.28 -32.16 -0.91
C GLY A 94 -31.22 -31.26 -1.71
N SER A 95 -32.10 -30.52 -1.02
CA SER A 95 -32.95 -29.48 -1.63
C SER A 95 -32.70 -28.13 -0.95
N ASP A 96 -33.20 -27.04 -1.55
CA ASP A 96 -33.03 -25.70 -0.97
C ASP A 96 -33.66 -25.58 0.43
N GLU A 97 -34.73 -26.34 0.72
CA GLU A 97 -35.40 -26.34 2.02
C GLU A 97 -34.76 -27.28 3.05
N ASN A 98 -33.98 -28.26 2.60
CA ASN A 98 -33.32 -29.24 3.47
C ASN A 98 -31.91 -29.56 2.95
N PRO A 99 -30.97 -28.59 3.02
CA PRO A 99 -29.61 -28.74 2.53
C PRO A 99 -28.75 -29.61 3.46
N SER A 100 -27.72 -30.25 2.88
CA SER A 100 -26.73 -31.01 3.64
C SER A 100 -25.32 -30.88 3.05
N PHE A 101 -24.31 -30.85 3.92
CA PHE A 101 -22.88 -30.84 3.55
C PHE A 101 -22.26 -32.24 3.47
N ASP A 102 -22.95 -33.28 3.97
CA ASP A 102 -22.35 -34.57 4.33
C ASP A 102 -22.96 -35.77 3.58
N GLN A 103 -23.67 -35.53 2.46
CA GLN A 103 -24.35 -36.58 1.70
C GLN A 103 -23.77 -36.80 0.31
N SER A 104 -23.78 -38.06 -0.12
CA SER A 104 -23.60 -38.46 -1.52
C SER A 104 -24.82 -38.05 -2.33
N GLY A 105 -24.63 -37.22 -3.36
CA GLY A 105 -25.70 -36.74 -4.24
C GLY A 105 -25.22 -35.65 -5.17
N ASP A 106 -26.10 -35.19 -6.06
CA ASP A 106 -25.80 -34.04 -6.91
C ASP A 106 -25.79 -32.75 -6.08
N ALA A 107 -24.77 -31.93 -6.31
CA ALA A 107 -24.67 -30.63 -5.65
C ALA A 107 -25.78 -29.70 -6.17
N ILE A 108 -26.50 -29.06 -5.26
CA ILE A 108 -27.43 -27.96 -5.57
C ILE A 108 -26.71 -26.60 -5.51
N GLU A 109 -25.63 -26.51 -4.71
CA GLU A 109 -24.79 -25.33 -4.59
C GLU A 109 -23.37 -25.69 -4.12
N TYR A 110 -22.42 -24.76 -4.21
CA TYR A 110 -21.08 -24.88 -3.65
C TYR A 110 -20.76 -23.72 -2.69
N ALA A 111 -19.97 -24.02 -1.67
CA ALA A 111 -19.45 -23.02 -0.74
C ALA A 111 -17.93 -23.13 -0.58
N VAL A 112 -17.28 -22.00 -0.34
CA VAL A 112 -15.90 -21.99 0.17
C VAL A 112 -15.96 -22.08 1.70
N LYS A 113 -15.46 -23.18 2.27
CA LYS A 113 -15.34 -23.41 3.73
C LYS A 113 -14.05 -22.73 4.21
N MET A 114 -14.19 -21.84 5.18
CA MET A 114 -13.11 -21.05 5.76
C MET A 114 -13.13 -21.15 7.28
N ARG A 115 -12.00 -20.89 7.95
CA ARG A 115 -12.00 -20.66 9.40
C ARG A 115 -12.69 -19.33 9.68
N GLN A 116 -13.66 -19.31 10.57
CA GLN A 116 -14.26 -18.05 11.01
C GLN A 116 -13.28 -17.31 11.93
N PHE A 117 -13.26 -15.98 11.82
CA PHE A 117 -12.51 -15.10 12.72
C PHE A 117 -13.42 -14.00 13.29
N PRO A 118 -13.07 -13.43 14.45
CA PRO A 118 -13.80 -12.31 15.02
C PRO A 118 -13.74 -11.10 14.09
N GLN A 119 -14.89 -10.47 13.79
CA GLN A 119 -14.94 -9.27 12.94
C GLN A 119 -14.18 -8.07 13.56
N SER A 120 -13.99 -8.08 14.89
CA SER A 120 -13.15 -7.11 15.60
C SER A 120 -11.65 -7.24 15.29
N SER A 121 -11.23 -8.34 14.67
CA SER A 121 -9.85 -8.56 14.23
C SER A 121 -9.54 -8.00 12.84
N LEU A 122 -10.54 -7.51 12.10
CA LEU A 122 -10.32 -6.85 10.81
C LEU A 122 -9.49 -5.58 10.99
N LEU A 123 -8.52 -5.34 10.11
CA LEU A 123 -7.68 -4.12 10.18
C LEU A 123 -8.53 -2.86 10.04
N SER A 124 -9.64 -2.92 9.31
CA SER A 124 -10.61 -1.83 9.22
C SER A 124 -11.30 -1.52 10.55
N TYR A 125 -11.55 -2.55 11.38
CA TYR A 125 -12.04 -2.37 12.74
C TYR A 125 -10.93 -1.80 13.64
N LEU A 126 -9.73 -2.38 13.60
CA LEU A 126 -8.59 -1.94 14.42
C LEU A 126 -8.20 -0.48 14.14
N SER A 127 -8.28 -0.04 12.88
CA SER A 127 -8.03 1.34 12.48
C SER A 127 -8.98 2.31 13.19
N VAL A 128 -10.30 2.06 13.13
CA VAL A 128 -11.31 2.95 13.75
C VAL A 128 -11.19 2.99 15.29
N HIS A 129 -10.67 1.93 15.90
CA HIS A 129 -10.49 1.83 17.35
C HIS A 129 -9.08 2.19 17.82
N ASN A 130 -8.22 2.75 16.96
CA ASN A 130 -6.83 3.10 17.26
C ASN A 130 -5.98 1.92 17.79
N GLN A 131 -6.29 0.70 17.34
CA GLN A 131 -5.59 -0.54 17.68
C GLN A 131 -4.61 -0.99 16.60
N LEU A 132 -4.59 -0.32 15.45
CA LEU A 132 -3.62 -0.55 14.38
C LEU A 132 -2.25 0.01 14.79
N SER A 133 -1.22 -0.82 14.78
CA SER A 133 0.14 -0.46 15.22
C SER A 133 1.14 -0.33 14.06
N GLN A 134 2.24 0.40 14.28
CA GLN A 134 3.37 0.47 13.33
C GLN A 134 3.89 -0.92 12.93
N LYS A 135 3.95 -1.87 13.89
CA LYS A 135 4.36 -3.24 13.61
C LYS A 135 3.44 -3.92 12.60
N ASN A 136 2.12 -3.71 12.70
CA ASN A 136 1.18 -4.29 11.73
C ASN A 136 1.45 -3.76 10.32
N ILE A 137 1.76 -2.46 10.20
CA ILE A 137 2.11 -1.84 8.92
C ILE A 137 3.42 -2.38 8.35
N ASP A 138 4.43 -2.57 9.21
CA ASP A 138 5.73 -3.09 8.80
C ASP A 138 5.64 -4.52 8.27
N ASP A 139 4.91 -5.38 8.99
CA ASP A 139 4.72 -6.77 8.59
C ASP A 139 3.90 -6.88 7.31
N MET A 140 2.84 -6.07 7.19
CA MET A 140 2.03 -5.97 5.98
C MET A 140 2.86 -5.51 4.77
N ALA A 141 3.70 -4.47 4.93
CA ALA A 141 4.58 -3.99 3.86
C ALA A 141 5.55 -5.08 3.39
N ARG A 142 6.14 -5.84 4.33
CA ARG A 142 7.05 -6.93 4.02
C ARG A 142 6.35 -8.08 3.29
N GLU A 143 5.21 -8.54 3.82
CA GLU A 143 4.45 -9.65 3.23
C GLU A 143 3.96 -9.33 1.82
N ILE A 144 3.47 -8.11 1.58
CA ILE A 144 3.03 -7.67 0.24
C ILE A 144 4.23 -7.53 -0.71
N SER A 145 5.35 -7.00 -0.24
CA SER A 145 6.56 -6.90 -1.06
C SER A 145 7.08 -8.29 -1.47
N ASP A 146 7.17 -9.22 -0.52
CA ASP A 146 7.60 -10.60 -0.77
C ASP A 146 6.63 -11.35 -1.67
N PHE A 147 5.33 -11.07 -1.55
CA PHE A 147 4.31 -11.59 -2.44
C PHE A 147 4.53 -11.08 -3.87
N HIS A 148 4.60 -9.76 -4.09
CA HIS A 148 4.80 -9.15 -5.40
C HIS A 148 6.09 -9.57 -6.12
N LEU A 149 7.17 -9.81 -5.37
CA LEU A 149 8.45 -10.28 -5.92
C LEU A 149 8.38 -11.73 -6.43
N ARG A 150 7.48 -12.57 -5.86
CA ARG A 150 7.41 -14.00 -6.14
C ARG A 150 6.25 -14.42 -7.04
N ILE A 151 5.14 -13.68 -7.05
CA ILE A 151 3.95 -14.05 -7.82
C ILE A 151 4.16 -14.00 -9.34
N ASP A 152 3.29 -14.71 -10.04
CA ASP A 152 3.35 -14.89 -11.49
C ASP A 152 3.32 -13.57 -12.25
N ARG A 153 4.14 -13.53 -13.31
CA ARG A 153 4.31 -12.39 -14.20
C ARG A 153 3.43 -12.56 -15.42
N VAL A 154 2.83 -11.47 -15.89
CA VAL A 154 2.00 -11.54 -17.10
C VAL A 154 2.82 -12.05 -18.29
N ALA A 155 2.24 -12.98 -19.05
CA ALA A 155 2.85 -13.48 -20.27
C ALA A 155 3.02 -12.34 -21.29
N SER A 156 4.12 -12.33 -22.06
CA SER A 156 4.42 -11.22 -22.99
C SER A 156 3.37 -11.02 -24.08
N ASN A 157 2.63 -12.07 -24.44
CA ASN A 157 1.59 -12.06 -25.47
C ASN A 157 0.17 -11.85 -24.91
N ALA A 158 -0.01 -11.81 -23.59
CA ALA A 158 -1.32 -11.62 -22.99
C ALA A 158 -1.77 -10.16 -23.15
N VAL A 159 -3.06 -9.93 -23.42
CA VAL A 159 -3.65 -8.58 -23.54
C VAL A 159 -3.74 -7.88 -22.16
N LEU A 160 -3.74 -8.66 -21.08
CA LEU A 160 -3.90 -8.21 -19.70
C LEU A 160 -2.88 -7.14 -19.29
N GLY A 161 -3.38 -6.10 -18.62
CA GLY A 161 -2.57 -5.04 -18.02
C GLY A 161 -1.88 -4.13 -19.05
N SER A 162 -2.38 -4.07 -20.29
CA SER A 162 -2.00 -3.02 -21.23
C SER A 162 -2.45 -1.64 -20.72
N PRO A 163 -1.81 -0.55 -21.17
CA PRO A 163 -2.28 0.80 -20.83
C PRO A 163 -3.77 1.00 -21.15
N GLU A 164 -4.25 0.48 -22.28
CA GLU A 164 -5.65 0.56 -22.71
C GLU A 164 -6.58 -0.25 -21.81
N ASP A 165 -6.17 -1.47 -21.44
CA ASP A 165 -6.92 -2.33 -20.53
C ASP A 165 -7.07 -1.66 -19.16
N ILE A 166 -5.96 -1.15 -18.61
CA ILE A 166 -5.96 -0.37 -17.36
C ILE A 166 -6.90 0.84 -17.49
N HIS A 167 -6.80 1.59 -18.58
CA HIS A 167 -7.60 2.79 -18.77
C HIS A 167 -9.10 2.47 -18.91
N HIS A 168 -9.45 1.40 -19.61
CA HIS A 168 -10.82 0.91 -19.72
C HIS A 168 -11.44 0.72 -18.34
N TRP A 169 -10.76 -0.02 -17.46
CA TRP A 169 -11.25 -0.25 -16.09
C TRP A 169 -11.26 0.99 -15.21
N VAL A 170 -10.43 1.99 -15.49
CA VAL A 170 -10.51 3.31 -14.84
C VAL A 170 -11.78 4.04 -15.29
N THR A 171 -12.02 4.10 -16.60
CA THR A 171 -13.14 4.84 -17.21
C THR A 171 -14.52 4.27 -16.86
N ASP A 172 -14.67 2.93 -16.80
CA ASP A 172 -15.92 2.25 -16.46
C ASP A 172 -16.50 2.73 -15.12
N ASN A 173 -15.65 3.05 -14.14
CA ASN A 173 -16.15 3.51 -12.83
C ASN A 173 -16.89 4.85 -12.93
N PHE A 174 -16.43 5.75 -13.79
CA PHE A 174 -17.06 7.07 -13.91
C PHE A 174 -18.46 6.96 -14.51
N GLU A 175 -18.64 6.09 -15.51
CA GLU A 175 -19.93 5.88 -16.17
C GLU A 175 -20.98 5.34 -15.17
N GLN A 176 -20.58 4.37 -14.35
CA GLN A 176 -21.45 3.79 -13.32
C GLN A 176 -21.78 4.76 -12.16
N ILE A 177 -20.84 5.65 -11.81
CA ILE A 177 -21.10 6.67 -10.78
C ILE A 177 -22.07 7.74 -11.31
N VAL A 178 -21.86 8.22 -12.54
CA VAL A 178 -22.69 9.30 -13.13
C VAL A 178 -24.16 8.91 -13.21
N SER A 179 -24.48 7.65 -13.53
CA SER A 179 -25.87 7.18 -13.63
C SER A 179 -26.62 7.15 -12.29
N ASN A 180 -25.92 7.24 -11.15
CA ASN A 180 -26.48 7.16 -9.81
C ASN A 180 -26.32 8.48 -9.00
N LEU A 181 -25.69 9.50 -9.57
CA LEU A 181 -25.46 10.78 -8.90
C LEU A 181 -26.68 11.70 -8.99
N THR A 182 -27.04 12.30 -7.86
CA THR A 182 -28.21 13.20 -7.75
C THR A 182 -27.84 14.65 -7.40
N ASP A 183 -26.61 14.92 -6.94
CA ASP A 183 -26.18 16.25 -6.49
C ASP A 183 -25.13 16.90 -7.41
N ASN A 184 -25.29 18.22 -7.64
CA ASN A 184 -24.46 19.00 -8.55
C ASN A 184 -23.00 19.15 -8.08
N LYS A 185 -22.75 19.14 -6.77
CA LYS A 185 -21.41 19.35 -6.21
C LYS A 185 -20.53 18.13 -6.50
N SER A 186 -21.01 16.94 -6.16
CA SER A 186 -20.34 15.67 -6.45
C SER A 186 -20.16 15.48 -7.95
N TYR A 187 -21.15 15.86 -8.76
CA TYR A 187 -21.03 15.82 -10.21
C TYR A 187 -19.87 16.68 -10.74
N SER A 188 -19.73 17.91 -10.25
CA SER A 188 -18.63 18.81 -10.62
C SER A 188 -17.26 18.25 -10.23
N THR A 189 -17.13 17.75 -8.98
CA THR A 189 -15.88 17.12 -8.53
C THR A 189 -15.54 15.88 -9.35
N LEU A 190 -16.52 15.01 -9.61
CA LEU A 190 -16.32 13.81 -10.43
C LEU A 190 -15.88 14.17 -11.86
N LYS A 191 -16.46 15.20 -12.47
CA LYS A 191 -16.06 15.68 -13.79
C LYS A 191 -14.60 16.13 -13.82
N SER A 192 -14.14 16.86 -12.81
CA SER A 192 -12.75 17.27 -12.66
C SER A 192 -11.81 16.06 -12.51
N VAL A 193 -12.18 15.09 -11.67
CA VAL A 193 -11.41 13.86 -11.46
C VAL A 193 -11.36 13.00 -12.74
N LYS A 194 -12.46 12.90 -13.48
CA LYS A 194 -12.53 12.19 -14.78
C LYS A 194 -11.59 12.85 -15.80
N SER A 195 -11.70 14.16 -15.99
CA SER A 195 -10.87 14.90 -16.93
C SER A 195 -9.38 14.80 -16.58
N TRP A 196 -9.04 14.88 -15.29
CA TRP A 196 -7.68 14.64 -14.83
C TRP A 196 -7.21 13.22 -15.17
N SER A 197 -8.03 12.19 -14.91
CA SER A 197 -7.68 10.79 -15.16
C SER A 197 -7.42 10.50 -16.64
N GLU A 198 -8.23 11.08 -17.54
CA GLU A 198 -8.05 10.96 -18.99
C GLU A 198 -6.77 11.65 -19.49
N ASN A 199 -6.44 12.81 -18.93
CA ASN A 199 -5.22 13.54 -19.27
C ASN A 199 -3.97 12.87 -18.70
N GLU A 200 -4.04 12.38 -17.47
CA GLU A 200 -2.93 11.70 -16.81
C GLU A 200 -2.62 10.38 -17.49
N TYR A 201 -3.63 9.63 -17.93
CA TYR A 201 -3.44 8.43 -18.75
C TYR A 201 -2.58 8.73 -20.00
N LYS A 202 -2.92 9.78 -20.76
CA LYS A 202 -2.15 10.18 -21.96
C LYS A 202 -0.70 10.54 -21.61
N LYS A 203 -0.48 11.26 -20.51
CA LYS A 203 0.86 11.63 -20.04
C LYS A 203 1.69 10.43 -19.58
N LYS A 204 1.03 9.42 -18.99
CA LYS A 204 1.66 8.25 -18.39
C LYS A 204 1.67 7.00 -19.26
N TYR A 205 1.14 7.09 -20.49
CA TYR A 205 1.01 5.97 -21.40
C TYR A 205 2.32 5.17 -21.55
N ASN A 206 3.43 5.87 -21.84
CA ASN A 206 4.74 5.24 -22.01
C ASN A 206 5.24 4.58 -20.72
N GLN A 207 5.00 5.18 -19.55
CA GLN A 207 5.37 4.61 -18.26
C GLN A 207 4.54 3.36 -17.97
N LEU A 208 3.23 3.38 -18.21
CA LEU A 208 2.37 2.20 -18.05
C LEU A 208 2.82 1.06 -18.98
N GLN A 209 3.15 1.38 -20.24
CA GLN A 209 3.67 0.41 -21.20
C GLN A 209 5.03 -0.17 -20.76
N GLN A 210 5.95 0.68 -20.31
CA GLN A 210 7.25 0.27 -19.80
C GLN A 210 7.11 -0.64 -18.57
N ARG A 211 6.15 -0.35 -17.69
CA ARG A 211 5.87 -1.21 -16.53
C ARG A 211 5.39 -2.60 -16.95
N ARG A 212 4.55 -2.70 -17.97
CA ARG A 212 4.17 -3.99 -18.55
C ARG A 212 5.35 -4.74 -19.16
N GLU A 213 6.18 -4.06 -19.95
CA GLU A 213 7.37 -4.63 -20.61
C GLU A 213 8.39 -5.15 -19.59
N ASN A 214 8.62 -4.36 -18.54
CA ASN A 214 9.50 -4.73 -17.41
C ASN A 214 8.89 -5.79 -16.49
N LYS A 215 7.73 -6.35 -16.88
CA LYS A 215 6.98 -7.30 -16.07
C LYS A 215 6.70 -6.67 -14.71
N PHE A 216 5.85 -5.67 -14.59
CA PHE A 216 5.26 -5.26 -13.30
C PHE A 216 3.78 -5.62 -13.18
N ILE A 217 3.17 -6.08 -14.26
CA ILE A 217 1.84 -6.71 -14.22
C ILE A 217 1.99 -8.13 -13.65
N ARG A 218 1.21 -8.42 -12.62
CA ARG A 218 1.26 -9.65 -11.81
C ARG A 218 -0.15 -10.16 -11.50
N GLU A 219 -0.29 -11.46 -11.20
CA GLU A 219 -1.56 -12.02 -10.67
C GLU A 219 -1.74 -11.64 -9.19
N CYS A 220 -1.91 -10.35 -8.95
CA CYS A 220 -2.13 -9.71 -7.66
C CYS A 220 -3.42 -10.17 -6.96
N HIS A 221 -3.70 -9.62 -5.78
CA HIS A 221 -4.96 -9.81 -5.06
C HIS A 221 -6.12 -9.03 -5.69
N GLY A 222 -5.85 -7.83 -6.23
CA GLY A 222 -6.81 -7.02 -6.99
C GLY A 222 -7.73 -6.12 -6.16
N ASP A 223 -8.05 -6.52 -4.91
CA ASP A 223 -8.91 -5.77 -3.96
C ASP A 223 -8.27 -5.63 -2.57
N MET A 224 -7.00 -5.23 -2.52
CA MET A 224 -6.19 -5.25 -1.29
C MET A 224 -6.42 -4.00 -0.41
N HIS A 225 -7.47 -4.03 0.43
CA HIS A 225 -7.82 -2.95 1.36
C HIS A 225 -8.07 -3.47 2.79
N LEU A 226 -8.20 -2.60 3.81
CA LEU A 226 -8.21 -3.02 5.22
C LEU A 226 -9.43 -3.85 5.63
N ASP A 227 -10.55 -3.81 4.88
CA ASP A 227 -11.68 -4.74 5.13
C ASP A 227 -11.36 -6.18 4.68
N ASN A 228 -10.31 -6.38 3.89
CA ASN A 228 -9.83 -7.66 3.33
C ASN A 228 -8.52 -8.09 4.01
N MET A 229 -8.31 -7.63 5.24
CA MET A 229 -7.14 -7.93 6.05
C MET A 229 -7.55 -8.15 7.50
N VAL A 230 -7.06 -9.24 8.09
CA VAL A 230 -7.39 -9.64 9.47
C VAL A 230 -6.13 -9.92 10.27
N LEU A 231 -6.13 -9.55 11.54
CA LEU A 231 -5.07 -9.89 12.48
C LEU A 231 -5.36 -11.27 13.12
N ILE A 232 -4.62 -12.29 12.72
CA ILE A 232 -4.70 -13.66 13.26
C ILE A 232 -3.36 -13.97 13.92
N GLU A 233 -3.37 -14.34 15.21
CA GLU A 233 -2.15 -14.68 15.96
C GLU A 233 -1.05 -13.60 15.85
N ASN A 234 -1.45 -12.32 15.91
CA ASN A 234 -0.59 -11.14 15.73
C ASN A 234 0.08 -11.00 14.34
N LYS A 235 -0.38 -11.76 13.34
CA LYS A 235 0.03 -11.64 11.94
C LYS A 235 -1.11 -11.07 11.09
N VAL A 236 -0.80 -10.09 10.24
CA VAL A 236 -1.74 -9.62 9.22
C VAL A 236 -1.93 -10.74 8.19
N THR A 237 -3.17 -11.10 7.92
CA THR A 237 -3.56 -12.10 6.92
C THR A 237 -4.47 -11.42 5.90
N ILE A 238 -4.10 -11.50 4.62
CA ILE A 238 -4.82 -10.85 3.51
C ILE A 238 -5.70 -11.90 2.84
N PHE A 239 -6.99 -11.60 2.69
CA PHE A 239 -7.99 -12.55 2.20
C PHE A 239 -9.02 -11.86 1.31
N ASP A 240 -9.82 -12.63 0.58
CA ASP A 240 -10.89 -12.13 -0.29
C ASP A 240 -10.43 -11.30 -1.52
N GLY A 241 -9.44 -11.82 -2.22
CA GLY A 241 -8.97 -11.31 -3.51
C GLY A 241 -9.89 -11.68 -4.67
N ILE A 242 -9.81 -10.89 -5.74
CA ILE A 242 -10.73 -10.98 -6.89
C ILE A 242 -10.51 -12.30 -7.65
N ASP A 243 -11.46 -13.21 -7.54
CA ASP A 243 -11.49 -14.49 -8.23
C ASP A 243 -12.25 -14.44 -9.57
N PHE A 244 -13.17 -13.49 -9.71
CA PHE A 244 -14.13 -13.49 -10.82
C PHE A 244 -13.66 -12.85 -12.13
N ASN A 245 -12.67 -11.96 -12.10
CA ASN A 245 -12.23 -11.22 -13.29
C ASN A 245 -10.70 -11.06 -13.34
N GLU A 246 -10.10 -11.66 -14.36
CA GLU A 246 -8.65 -11.64 -14.58
C GLU A 246 -8.09 -10.23 -14.74
N HIS A 247 -8.78 -9.35 -15.46
CA HIS A 247 -8.30 -7.99 -15.71
C HIS A 247 -8.20 -7.13 -14.44
N LEU A 248 -8.91 -7.52 -13.38
CA LEU A 248 -8.90 -6.83 -12.10
C LEU A 248 -7.86 -7.38 -11.12
N ARG A 249 -7.27 -8.55 -11.41
CA ARG A 249 -6.18 -9.16 -10.61
C ARG A 249 -4.84 -9.22 -11.33
N TRP A 250 -4.83 -9.27 -12.67
CA TRP A 250 -3.63 -9.12 -13.49
C TRP A 250 -3.31 -7.64 -13.66
N ILE A 251 -2.82 -7.03 -12.59
CA ILE A 251 -2.64 -5.60 -12.47
C ILE A 251 -1.19 -5.26 -12.17
N ASP A 252 -0.85 -3.99 -12.34
CA ASP A 252 0.41 -3.44 -11.86
C ASP A 252 0.50 -3.55 -10.33
N VAL A 253 1.63 -4.02 -9.83
CA VAL A 253 1.89 -4.07 -8.37
C VAL A 253 1.75 -2.70 -7.68
N ILE A 254 1.99 -1.59 -8.40
CA ILE A 254 1.76 -0.25 -7.87
C ILE A 254 0.26 0.05 -7.75
N SER A 255 -0.57 -0.51 -8.63
CA SER A 255 -2.03 -0.42 -8.53
C SER A 255 -2.58 -1.18 -7.33
N GLU A 256 -1.97 -2.32 -6.97
CA GLU A 256 -2.30 -3.08 -5.76
C GLU A 256 -1.96 -2.28 -4.50
N ILE A 257 -0.71 -1.81 -4.35
CA ILE A 257 -0.32 -1.06 -3.15
C ILE A 257 -1.02 0.30 -3.05
N ALA A 258 -1.41 0.91 -4.18
CA ALA A 258 -2.21 2.13 -4.19
C ALA A 258 -3.53 1.93 -3.44
N PHE A 259 -4.08 0.71 -3.47
CA PHE A 259 -5.32 0.40 -2.77
C PHE A 259 -5.13 0.47 -1.25
N VAL A 260 -4.05 -0.11 -0.74
CA VAL A 260 -3.67 -0.04 0.69
C VAL A 260 -3.39 1.39 1.13
N ILE A 261 -2.59 2.13 0.35
CA ILE A 261 -2.20 3.52 0.65
C ILE A 261 -3.44 4.43 0.69
N MET A 262 -4.32 4.28 -0.30
CA MET A 262 -5.57 5.04 -0.40
C MET A 262 -6.50 4.72 0.78
N ASP A 263 -6.66 3.44 1.15
CA ASP A 263 -7.57 3.06 2.23
C ASP A 263 -7.05 3.51 3.61
N LEU A 264 -5.74 3.40 3.87
CA LEU A 264 -5.11 3.98 5.07
C LEU A 264 -5.32 5.50 5.14
N SER A 265 -5.12 6.21 4.02
CA SER A 265 -5.29 7.66 3.94
C SER A 265 -6.75 8.06 4.19
N ASN A 266 -7.72 7.39 3.56
CA ASN A 266 -9.16 7.67 3.74
C ASN A 266 -9.61 7.44 5.19
N ARG A 267 -8.98 6.48 5.89
CA ARG A 267 -9.29 6.15 7.29
C ARG A 267 -8.57 7.03 8.31
N GLY A 268 -7.85 8.07 7.85
CA GLY A 268 -7.18 9.02 8.74
C GLY A 268 -5.80 8.57 9.23
N HIS A 269 -5.14 7.67 8.51
CA HIS A 269 -3.79 7.19 8.82
C HIS A 269 -2.76 7.48 7.70
N PRO A 270 -2.58 8.75 7.29
CA PRO A 270 -1.56 9.10 6.29
C PRO A 270 -0.13 8.75 6.73
N GLU A 271 0.14 8.74 8.04
CA GLU A 271 1.41 8.31 8.63
C GLU A 271 1.71 6.84 8.30
N TYR A 272 0.71 5.97 8.44
CA TYR A 272 0.84 4.55 8.12
C TYR A 272 0.91 4.32 6.62
N ALA A 273 0.20 5.11 5.82
CA ALA A 273 0.31 5.07 4.36
C ALA A 273 1.74 5.42 3.90
N SER A 274 2.34 6.46 4.48
CA SER A 274 3.73 6.87 4.22
C SER A 274 4.74 5.81 4.65
N ARG A 275 4.56 5.24 5.85
CA ARG A 275 5.41 4.15 6.38
C ARG A 275 5.37 2.92 5.49
N PHE A 276 4.16 2.47 5.11
CA PHE A 276 3.94 1.34 4.22
C PHE A 276 4.64 1.53 2.86
N LEU A 277 4.39 2.67 2.19
CA LEU A 277 4.98 2.96 0.88
C LEU A 277 6.51 2.97 0.94
N ASN A 278 7.08 3.61 1.96
CA ASN A 278 8.53 3.68 2.10
C ASN A 278 9.17 2.30 2.33
N LEU A 279 8.55 1.44 3.13
CA LEU A 279 9.03 0.08 3.35
C LEU A 279 8.90 -0.78 2.09
N TYR A 280 7.77 -0.67 1.38
CA TYR A 280 7.56 -1.38 0.12
C TYR A 280 8.63 -1.01 -0.92
N LEU A 281 8.91 0.29 -1.09
CA LEU A 281 9.94 0.78 -2.02
C LEU A 281 11.35 0.37 -1.61
N GLN A 282 11.67 0.42 -0.32
CA GLN A 282 12.99 0.01 0.19
C GLN A 282 13.23 -1.49 0.01
N HIS A 283 12.17 -2.32 0.12
CA HIS A 283 12.26 -3.76 -0.07
C HIS A 283 12.35 -4.10 -1.57
N THR A 284 11.39 -3.65 -2.36
CA THR A 284 11.29 -4.01 -3.79
C THR A 284 12.29 -3.26 -4.69
N GLY A 285 12.64 -2.02 -4.34
CA GLY A 285 13.42 -1.12 -5.18
C GLY A 285 12.65 -0.44 -6.30
N ASP A 286 11.33 -0.62 -6.39
CA ASP A 286 10.46 -0.12 -7.46
C ASP A 286 10.12 1.37 -7.31
N TYR A 287 11.15 2.22 -7.21
CA TYR A 287 11.00 3.68 -7.13
C TYR A 287 10.43 4.27 -8.41
N GLU A 288 10.72 3.67 -9.56
CA GLU A 288 10.18 4.02 -10.88
C GLU A 288 8.65 3.91 -10.91
N GLY A 289 8.06 3.02 -10.10
CA GLY A 289 6.61 2.88 -9.92
C GLY A 289 5.90 4.11 -9.35
N LEU A 290 6.61 5.01 -8.66
CA LEU A 290 6.04 6.26 -8.19
C LEU A 290 5.50 7.14 -9.33
N SER A 291 6.06 6.98 -10.54
CA SER A 291 5.65 7.75 -11.72
C SER A 291 4.19 7.53 -12.14
N VAL A 292 3.58 6.40 -11.73
CA VAL A 292 2.18 6.03 -11.99
C VAL A 292 1.33 5.90 -10.73
N LEU A 293 1.93 5.98 -9.53
CA LEU A 293 1.22 5.79 -8.25
C LEU A 293 0.03 6.75 -8.10
N LYS A 294 0.20 8.03 -8.43
CA LYS A 294 -0.87 9.04 -8.31
C LYS A 294 -2.09 8.71 -9.18
N TYR A 295 -1.86 8.18 -10.39
CA TYR A 295 -2.92 7.72 -11.29
C TYR A 295 -3.71 6.57 -10.65
N TYR A 296 -3.01 5.60 -10.07
CA TYR A 296 -3.64 4.48 -9.37
C TYR A 296 -4.33 4.87 -8.07
N LEU A 297 -3.81 5.82 -7.29
CA LEU A 297 -4.47 6.32 -6.08
C LEU A 297 -5.84 6.94 -6.39
N VAL A 298 -5.92 7.74 -7.45
CA VAL A 298 -7.18 8.30 -7.94
C VAL A 298 -8.11 7.19 -8.41
N TYR A 299 -7.62 6.25 -9.21
CA TYR A 299 -8.40 5.09 -9.66
C TYR A 299 -9.01 4.32 -8.48
N ARG A 300 -8.22 3.95 -7.48
CA ARG A 300 -8.69 3.18 -6.33
C ARG A 300 -9.68 3.95 -5.46
N ALA A 301 -9.50 5.26 -5.28
CA ALA A 301 -10.49 6.10 -4.61
C ALA A 301 -11.82 6.11 -5.37
N VAL A 302 -11.79 6.25 -6.70
CA VAL A 302 -13.00 6.22 -7.55
C VAL A 302 -13.68 4.84 -7.51
N VAL A 303 -12.92 3.74 -7.50
CA VAL A 303 -13.47 2.38 -7.31
C VAL A 303 -14.26 2.30 -5.98
N ARG A 304 -13.71 2.80 -4.88
CA ARG A 304 -14.41 2.77 -3.58
C ARG A 304 -15.61 3.71 -3.52
N ALA A 305 -15.56 4.84 -4.20
CA ALA A 305 -16.72 5.70 -4.40
C ALA A 305 -17.84 4.95 -5.15
N LYS A 306 -17.51 4.25 -6.25
CA LYS A 306 -18.46 3.41 -7.00
C LYS A 306 -19.09 2.32 -6.13
N VAL A 307 -18.27 1.57 -5.39
CA VAL A 307 -18.74 0.50 -4.50
C VAL A 307 -19.68 1.04 -3.42
N ALA A 308 -19.39 2.23 -2.85
CA ALA A 308 -20.29 2.87 -1.91
C ALA A 308 -21.66 3.18 -2.55
N LEU A 309 -21.68 3.76 -3.76
CA LEU A 309 -22.95 4.04 -4.46
C LEU A 309 -23.75 2.78 -4.82
N LEU A 310 -23.09 1.72 -5.28
CA LEU A 310 -23.74 0.44 -5.59
C LEU A 310 -24.39 -0.20 -4.35
N ARG A 311 -23.91 0.12 -3.15
CA ARG A 311 -24.54 -0.34 -1.91
C ARG A 311 -25.83 0.42 -1.62
N ILE A 312 -25.91 1.72 -1.93
CA ILE A 312 -27.12 2.54 -1.72
C ILE A 312 -28.30 2.01 -2.56
N SER A 313 -28.04 1.46 -3.74
CA SER A 313 -29.09 0.93 -4.61
C SER A 313 -29.65 -0.44 -4.18
N GLN A 314 -29.09 -1.06 -3.12
CA GLN A 314 -29.62 -2.29 -2.55
C GLN A 314 -30.89 -2.01 -1.75
N LYS A 315 -31.92 -2.86 -1.90
CA LYS A 315 -33.18 -2.75 -1.16
C LYS A 315 -32.92 -2.98 0.33
N SER A 316 -33.74 -2.34 1.18
CA SER A 316 -33.82 -2.56 2.64
C SER A 316 -32.79 -1.83 3.54
N LEU A 317 -32.13 -0.77 3.06
CA LEU A 317 -31.29 0.08 3.92
C LEU A 317 -32.11 1.11 4.71
N SER A 318 -31.87 1.22 6.01
CA SER A 318 -32.39 2.30 6.85
C SER A 318 -31.80 3.66 6.48
N THR A 319 -32.48 4.75 6.85
CA THR A 319 -32.02 6.13 6.57
C THR A 319 -30.61 6.39 7.10
N ILE A 320 -30.29 5.90 8.30
CA ILE A 320 -28.97 6.06 8.93
C ILE A 320 -27.88 5.38 8.09
N GLU A 321 -28.17 4.19 7.56
CA GLU A 321 -27.21 3.46 6.73
C GLU A 321 -26.97 4.16 5.40
N GLN A 322 -28.04 4.67 4.78
CA GLN A 322 -27.93 5.47 3.55
C GLN A 322 -27.04 6.70 3.78
N GLU A 323 -27.24 7.42 4.88
CA GLU A 323 -26.40 8.57 5.26
C GLU A 323 -24.94 8.16 5.47
N MET A 324 -24.67 7.06 6.19
CA MET A 324 -23.30 6.57 6.41
C MET A 324 -22.61 6.16 5.09
N ILE A 325 -23.33 5.54 4.16
CA ILE A 325 -22.78 5.17 2.87
C ILE A 325 -22.54 6.41 2.00
N GLN A 326 -23.43 7.40 2.03
CA GLN A 326 -23.24 8.67 1.34
C GLN A 326 -22.02 9.43 1.88
N GLN A 327 -21.79 9.43 3.19
CA GLN A 327 -20.58 9.99 3.79
C GLN A 327 -19.31 9.30 3.29
N LYS A 328 -19.32 7.96 3.18
CA LYS A 328 -18.20 7.19 2.60
C LYS A 328 -17.96 7.57 1.13
N PHE A 329 -19.01 7.67 0.32
CA PHE A 329 -18.89 8.12 -1.07
C PHE A 329 -18.21 9.50 -1.14
N ASN A 330 -18.69 10.45 -0.35
CA ASN A 330 -18.15 11.82 -0.31
C ASN A 330 -16.68 11.85 0.15
N SER A 331 -16.30 10.99 1.11
CA SER A 331 -14.91 10.92 1.60
C SER A 331 -13.97 10.45 0.49
N TYR A 332 -14.33 9.40 -0.25
CA TYR A 332 -13.52 8.91 -1.36
C TYR A 332 -13.43 9.90 -2.53
N LEU A 333 -14.52 10.61 -2.84
CA LEU A 333 -14.51 11.63 -3.88
C LEU A 333 -13.63 12.83 -3.49
N THR A 334 -13.68 13.24 -2.21
CA THR A 334 -12.79 14.26 -1.66
C THR A 334 -11.34 13.80 -1.69
N LEU A 335 -11.07 12.54 -1.34
CA LEU A 335 -9.72 11.97 -1.40
C LEU A 335 -9.17 11.95 -2.83
N ALA A 336 -9.97 11.52 -3.81
CA ALA A 336 -9.60 11.59 -5.23
C ALA A 336 -9.30 13.04 -5.66
N SER A 337 -10.12 14.00 -5.22
CA SER A 337 -9.89 15.43 -5.48
C SER A 337 -8.60 15.96 -4.85
N ASN A 338 -8.24 15.49 -3.65
CA ASN A 338 -6.99 15.85 -2.98
C ASN A 338 -5.77 15.22 -3.65
N TYR A 339 -5.92 14.06 -4.28
CA TYR A 339 -4.84 13.52 -5.09
C TYR A 339 -4.61 14.39 -6.31
N ILE A 340 -5.64 14.79 -7.06
CA ILE A 340 -5.41 15.54 -8.31
C ILE A 340 -4.86 16.96 -8.13
N SER A 341 -4.80 17.51 -6.91
CA SER A 341 -4.15 18.80 -6.67
C SER A 341 -2.63 18.73 -6.84
N ASP A 342 -2.04 19.85 -7.25
CA ASP A 342 -0.60 19.99 -7.34
C ASP A 342 -0.01 20.13 -5.95
N ASN A 343 0.93 19.25 -5.61
CA ASN A 343 1.69 19.32 -4.37
C ASN A 343 3.09 19.81 -4.69
N LYS A 344 3.54 20.83 -3.95
CA LYS A 344 4.94 21.23 -3.97
C LYS A 344 5.78 20.10 -3.37
N ASN A 345 6.93 19.83 -3.98
CA ASN A 345 7.89 18.86 -3.49
C ASN A 345 9.24 19.52 -3.25
N ALA A 346 10.14 18.80 -2.58
CA ALA A 346 11.49 19.28 -2.28
C ALA A 346 12.51 18.16 -2.31
N LEU A 347 13.76 18.55 -2.57
CA LEU A 347 14.94 17.70 -2.38
C LEU A 347 15.56 17.99 -1.02
N ILE A 348 15.49 17.00 -0.14
CA ILE A 348 16.05 17.08 1.21
C ILE A 348 17.21 16.10 1.29
N ILE A 349 18.40 16.57 1.65
CA ILE A 349 19.52 15.69 1.98
C ILE A 349 19.75 15.73 3.49
N THR A 350 20.11 14.59 4.07
CA THR A 350 20.64 14.59 5.44
C THR A 350 22.11 15.00 5.45
N HIS A 351 22.60 15.47 6.58
CA HIS A 351 24.02 15.70 6.84
C HIS A 351 24.32 15.25 8.27
N GLY A 352 25.46 14.59 8.46
CA GLY A 352 25.92 14.19 9.79
C GLY A 352 26.62 12.84 9.79
N PHE A 353 27.40 12.61 10.83
CA PHE A 353 28.25 11.43 11.00
C PHE A 353 27.44 10.15 11.28
N SER A 354 28.07 9.00 11.10
CA SER A 354 27.54 7.73 11.61
C SER A 354 27.27 7.84 13.11
N GLY A 355 26.10 7.36 13.57
CA GLY A 355 25.67 7.52 14.96
C GLY A 355 24.97 8.85 15.30
N SER A 356 24.87 9.81 14.37
CA SER A 356 24.23 11.11 14.64
C SER A 356 22.69 11.06 14.70
N GLY A 357 22.07 9.88 14.54
CA GLY A 357 20.61 9.73 14.66
C GLY A 357 19.81 10.11 13.41
N LYS A 358 20.45 10.34 12.25
CA LYS A 358 19.77 10.68 10.98
C LYS A 358 18.59 9.77 10.69
N SER A 359 18.83 8.46 10.58
CA SER A 359 17.81 7.50 10.15
C SER A 359 16.65 7.36 11.13
N THR A 360 16.90 7.50 12.44
CA THR A 360 15.87 7.50 13.48
C THR A 360 14.93 8.71 13.36
N HIS A 361 15.47 9.88 13.03
CA HIS A 361 14.67 11.10 12.93
C HIS A 361 14.04 11.27 11.54
N THR A 362 14.73 10.86 10.47
CA THR A 362 14.15 10.87 9.13
C THR A 362 12.96 9.93 9.05
N GLU A 363 12.99 8.76 9.70
CA GLU A 363 11.84 7.84 9.76
C GLU A 363 10.58 8.52 10.28
N LYS A 364 10.69 9.26 11.39
CA LYS A 364 9.58 10.04 11.95
C LYS A 364 9.16 11.19 11.02
N LEU A 365 10.08 11.79 10.27
CA LEU A 365 9.76 12.87 9.32
C LEU A 365 8.96 12.38 8.11
N LEU A 366 9.09 11.12 7.70
CA LEU A 366 8.33 10.56 6.58
C LEU A 366 6.83 10.64 6.81
N GLU A 367 6.41 10.43 8.06
CA GLU A 367 5.00 10.47 8.47
C GLU A 367 4.40 11.87 8.38
N TYR A 368 5.18 12.92 8.69
CA TYR A 368 4.69 14.31 8.69
C TYR A 368 4.76 15.00 7.32
N LEU A 369 5.72 14.60 6.48
CA LEU A 369 6.00 15.20 5.19
C LEU A 369 5.44 14.40 4.01
N SER A 370 4.96 13.18 4.26
CA SER A 370 4.62 12.21 3.21
C SER A 370 5.75 12.06 2.19
N ALA A 371 7.00 12.11 2.67
CA ALA A 371 8.20 12.08 1.85
C ALA A 371 8.64 10.64 1.56
N ILE A 372 9.34 10.46 0.44
CA ILE A 372 9.99 9.20 0.09
C ILE A 372 11.44 9.25 0.55
N ARG A 373 11.87 8.25 1.32
CA ARG A 373 13.26 8.11 1.77
C ARG A 373 14.03 7.18 0.83
N VAL A 374 15.19 7.64 0.41
CA VAL A 374 16.19 6.80 -0.25
C VAL A 374 17.40 6.72 0.66
N ARG A 375 17.81 5.51 1.04
CA ARG A 375 18.92 5.31 1.97
C ARG A 375 20.17 4.80 1.26
N SER A 376 21.29 5.44 1.54
CA SER A 376 22.58 5.06 0.94
C SER A 376 23.06 3.65 1.30
N ASP A 377 22.70 3.12 2.46
CA ASP A 377 23.07 1.76 2.89
C ASP A 377 22.27 0.69 2.14
N ILE A 378 20.96 0.89 1.98
CA ILE A 378 20.08 -0.01 1.21
C ILE A 378 20.46 -0.03 -0.27
N GLU A 379 20.59 1.15 -0.90
CA GLU A 379 20.88 1.21 -2.33
C GLU A 379 22.30 0.75 -2.67
N ARG A 380 23.25 0.95 -1.75
CA ARG A 380 24.59 0.37 -1.89
C ARG A 380 24.52 -1.15 -1.91
N LYS A 381 23.82 -1.79 -0.95
CA LYS A 381 23.66 -3.26 -0.95
C LYS A 381 23.00 -3.76 -2.24
N ARG A 382 21.93 -3.08 -2.67
CA ARG A 382 21.20 -3.40 -3.90
C ARG A 382 22.09 -3.34 -5.15
N LEU A 383 22.96 -2.34 -5.27
CA LEU A 383 23.91 -2.22 -6.40
C LEU A 383 24.88 -3.41 -6.50
N TYR A 384 25.17 -4.08 -5.38
CA TYR A 384 26.08 -5.22 -5.32
C TYR A 384 25.34 -6.56 -5.14
N GLY A 385 24.02 -6.59 -5.34
CA GLY A 385 23.22 -7.82 -5.34
C GLY A 385 22.90 -8.40 -3.95
N PHE A 386 23.11 -7.62 -2.88
CA PHE A 386 22.76 -8.02 -1.51
C PHE A 386 21.31 -7.63 -1.17
N GLU A 387 20.69 -8.43 -0.31
CA GLU A 387 19.40 -8.06 0.28
C GLU A 387 19.56 -6.87 1.24
N SER A 388 18.52 -6.04 1.37
CA SER A 388 18.59 -4.79 2.17
C SER A 388 19.01 -5.01 3.63
N SER A 389 18.61 -6.15 4.20
CA SER A 389 18.90 -6.56 5.58
C SER A 389 20.17 -7.38 5.75
N GLU A 390 20.82 -7.80 4.66
CA GLU A 390 21.99 -8.67 4.70
C GLU A 390 23.23 -7.91 5.20
N ARG A 391 24.06 -8.54 6.04
CA ARG A 391 25.35 -8.00 6.42
C ARG A 391 26.42 -8.45 5.43
N THR A 392 27.04 -7.50 4.76
CA THR A 392 28.01 -7.74 3.71
C THR A 392 29.42 -8.02 4.23
N GLN A 393 29.66 -7.77 5.53
CA GLN A 393 30.98 -7.90 6.19
C GLN A 393 32.10 -7.09 5.48
N SER A 394 31.73 -6.05 4.73
CA SER A 394 32.69 -5.24 3.98
C SER A 394 33.27 -4.15 4.87
N ASN A 395 34.61 -4.08 4.97
CA ASN A 395 35.31 -3.01 5.68
C ASN A 395 35.57 -1.78 4.78
N ILE A 396 36.02 -0.67 5.36
CA ILE A 396 36.41 0.55 4.64
C ILE A 396 37.42 0.24 3.53
N ASN A 397 37.25 0.85 2.36
CA ASN A 397 38.09 0.64 1.17
C ASN A 397 38.10 -0.81 0.64
N ASN A 398 37.17 -1.65 1.08
CA ASN A 398 36.99 -3.01 0.58
C ASN A 398 35.50 -3.28 0.27
N GLY A 399 35.24 -4.26 -0.59
CA GLY A 399 33.88 -4.66 -0.99
C GLY A 399 33.05 -3.48 -1.47
N ILE A 400 31.91 -3.25 -0.82
CA ILE A 400 30.95 -2.20 -1.21
C ILE A 400 31.32 -0.79 -0.72
N TYR A 401 32.43 -0.61 0.00
CA TYR A 401 32.86 0.65 0.61
C TYR A 401 34.12 1.27 -0.02
N THR A 402 34.41 0.94 -1.28
CA THR A 402 35.47 1.63 -2.04
C THR A 402 35.05 3.07 -2.42
N ALA A 403 36.03 3.88 -2.86
CA ALA A 403 35.76 5.21 -3.40
C ALA A 403 34.86 5.17 -4.64
N GLN A 404 35.08 4.17 -5.51
CA GLN A 404 34.27 3.93 -6.71
C GLN A 404 32.84 3.51 -6.33
N SER A 405 32.69 2.54 -5.43
CA SER A 405 31.38 2.09 -4.92
C SER A 405 30.58 3.24 -4.29
N SER A 406 31.28 4.12 -3.57
CA SER A 406 30.65 5.30 -2.96
C SER A 406 30.19 6.30 -4.02
N LYS A 407 30.96 6.51 -5.08
CA LYS A 407 30.57 7.35 -6.22
C LYS A 407 29.32 6.79 -6.92
N GLU A 408 29.32 5.50 -7.25
CA GLU A 408 28.18 4.79 -7.87
C GLU A 408 26.93 4.87 -7.00
N THR A 409 27.08 4.69 -5.68
CA THR A 409 25.95 4.84 -4.74
C THR A 409 25.36 6.25 -4.82
N TYR A 410 26.17 7.31 -4.76
CA TYR A 410 25.65 8.69 -4.85
C TYR A 410 25.13 9.05 -6.25
N GLU A 411 25.57 8.37 -7.31
CA GLU A 411 24.95 8.45 -8.64
C GLU A 411 23.55 7.85 -8.62
N ARG A 412 23.40 6.61 -8.13
CA ARG A 412 22.08 5.96 -7.98
C ARG A 412 21.13 6.77 -7.11
N LEU A 413 21.61 7.33 -6.00
CA LEU A 413 20.78 8.18 -5.13
C LEU A 413 20.28 9.45 -5.84
N ALA A 414 21.10 10.06 -6.70
CA ALA A 414 20.70 11.22 -7.48
C ALA A 414 19.67 10.84 -8.56
N ASP A 415 19.84 9.70 -9.23
CA ASP A 415 18.91 9.18 -10.24
C ASP A 415 17.55 8.88 -9.62
N LEU A 416 17.54 8.19 -8.47
CA LEU A 416 16.32 7.92 -7.70
C LEU A 416 15.65 9.22 -7.23
N SER A 417 16.43 10.19 -6.76
CA SER A 417 15.90 11.50 -6.37
C SER A 417 15.21 12.19 -7.54
N LYS A 418 15.79 12.13 -8.75
CA LYS A 418 15.18 12.68 -9.96
C LYS A 418 13.84 11.99 -10.28
N ILE A 419 13.78 10.66 -10.19
CA ILE A 419 12.56 9.89 -10.42
C ILE A 419 11.46 10.30 -9.42
N ILE A 420 11.80 10.36 -8.13
CA ILE A 420 10.86 10.69 -7.07
C ILE A 420 10.32 12.12 -7.22
N LEU A 421 11.20 13.09 -7.46
CA LEU A 421 10.85 14.50 -7.65
C LEU A 421 9.99 14.71 -8.90
N THR A 422 10.35 14.10 -10.03
CA THR A 422 9.56 14.20 -11.27
C THR A 422 8.22 13.45 -11.18
N SER A 423 8.10 12.51 -10.23
CA SER A 423 6.83 11.86 -9.87
C SER A 423 5.98 12.70 -8.90
N GLY A 424 6.44 13.88 -8.47
CA GLY A 424 5.68 14.80 -7.63
C GLY A 424 5.83 14.59 -6.12
N PHE A 425 6.81 13.80 -5.68
CA PHE A 425 7.02 13.51 -4.26
C PHE A 425 8.24 14.26 -3.70
N THR A 426 8.15 14.69 -2.43
CA THR A 426 9.33 15.13 -1.67
C THR A 426 10.24 13.95 -1.41
N VAL A 427 11.54 14.12 -1.62
CA VAL A 427 12.54 13.07 -1.36
C VAL A 427 13.45 13.47 -0.20
N ILE A 428 13.69 12.52 0.70
CA ILE A 428 14.73 12.58 1.72
C ILE A 428 15.83 11.59 1.34
N VAL A 429 17.01 12.10 0.99
CA VAL A 429 18.18 11.29 0.71
C VAL A 429 18.96 11.11 2.00
N ASP A 430 18.88 9.91 2.59
CA ASP A 430 19.51 9.57 3.86
C ASP A 430 20.92 8.99 3.64
N ALA A 431 21.92 9.88 3.73
CA ALA A 431 23.34 9.55 3.67
C ALA A 431 24.15 10.50 4.57
N CYS A 432 25.48 10.36 4.63
CA CYS A 432 26.28 11.23 5.52
C CYS A 432 26.55 12.62 4.94
N PHE A 433 26.64 12.77 3.61
CA PHE A 433 26.83 14.05 2.89
C PHE A 433 27.97 14.96 3.43
N LEU A 434 29.05 14.35 3.91
CA LEU A 434 30.16 15.05 4.58
C LEU A 434 31.08 15.85 3.63
N LYS A 435 30.96 15.64 2.31
CA LYS A 435 31.81 16.29 1.29
C LYS A 435 31.02 17.30 0.49
N HIS A 436 31.60 18.48 0.26
CA HIS A 436 30.94 19.57 -0.46
C HIS A 436 30.59 19.20 -1.91
N GLU A 437 31.47 18.47 -2.60
CA GLU A 437 31.28 18.08 -4.00
C GLU A 437 30.01 17.23 -4.18
N ILE A 438 29.72 16.37 -3.18
CA ILE A 438 28.50 15.55 -3.16
C ILE A 438 27.28 16.41 -2.88
N ARG A 439 27.32 17.31 -1.89
CA ARG A 439 26.19 18.22 -1.61
C ARG A 439 25.87 19.11 -2.80
N GLN A 440 26.89 19.64 -3.48
CA GLN A 440 26.73 20.48 -4.67
C GLN A 440 26.03 19.72 -5.82
N LYS A 441 26.26 18.41 -5.96
CA LYS A 441 25.58 17.58 -6.96
C LYS A 441 24.06 17.58 -6.76
N PHE A 442 23.61 17.39 -5.52
CA PHE A 442 22.19 17.38 -5.19
C PHE A 442 21.58 18.79 -5.24
N TYR A 443 22.33 19.82 -4.86
CA TYR A 443 21.91 21.20 -5.08
C TYR A 443 21.64 21.49 -6.57
N LYS A 444 22.57 21.11 -7.47
CA LYS A 444 22.38 21.27 -8.92
C LYS A 444 21.17 20.50 -9.44
N LEU A 445 20.90 19.31 -8.91
CA LEU A 445 19.70 18.54 -9.26
C LEU A 445 18.42 19.29 -8.84
N ALA A 446 18.40 19.87 -7.64
CA ALA A 446 17.27 20.70 -7.20
C ALA A 446 17.08 21.94 -8.10
N GLU A 447 18.16 22.60 -8.50
CA GLU A 447 18.11 23.72 -9.45
C GLU A 447 17.58 23.29 -10.83
N GLU A 448 18.07 22.18 -11.38
CA GLU A 448 17.61 21.63 -12.67
C GLU A 448 16.10 21.38 -12.66
N LEU A 449 15.59 20.79 -11.58
CA LEU A 449 14.17 20.44 -11.42
C LEU A 449 13.33 21.58 -10.86
N LYS A 450 13.94 22.72 -10.51
CA LYS A 450 13.29 23.90 -9.91
C LYS A 450 12.50 23.58 -8.65
N VAL A 451 13.09 22.75 -7.78
CA VAL A 451 12.50 22.38 -6.49
C VAL A 451 13.31 22.96 -5.33
N PRO A 452 12.68 23.30 -4.19
CA PRO A 452 13.38 23.65 -2.96
C PRO A 452 14.45 22.62 -2.57
N PHE A 453 15.60 23.12 -2.11
CA PHE A 453 16.70 22.31 -1.60
C PHE A 453 16.92 22.57 -0.11
N ILE A 454 17.03 21.49 0.68
CA ILE A 454 17.19 21.57 2.14
C ILE A 454 18.27 20.58 2.59
N ILE A 455 19.13 21.00 3.52
CA ILE A 455 20.12 20.18 4.21
C ILE A 455 19.68 20.04 5.68
N LEU A 456 19.35 18.81 6.10
CA LEU A 456 19.09 18.51 7.51
C LEU A 456 20.38 18.11 8.22
N ASP A 457 20.96 19.02 8.99
CA ASP A 457 22.22 18.81 9.70
C ASP A 457 22.00 18.21 11.10
N PHE A 458 22.26 16.92 11.23
CA PHE A 458 22.13 16.17 12.48
C PHE A 458 23.43 16.19 13.28
N GLN A 459 23.40 16.88 14.41
CA GLN A 459 24.56 17.09 15.28
C GLN A 459 24.49 16.23 16.54
N ALA A 460 25.66 15.71 16.96
CA ALA A 460 25.91 15.08 18.25
C ALA A 460 27.41 15.20 18.57
N SER A 461 27.78 15.15 19.85
CA SER A 461 29.18 15.09 20.27
C SER A 461 29.83 13.77 19.84
N GLU A 462 31.14 13.79 19.65
CA GLU A 462 31.91 12.61 19.28
C GLU A 462 31.71 11.43 20.26
N ASP A 463 31.62 11.72 21.56
CA ASP A 463 31.37 10.71 22.60
C ASP A 463 30.01 10.04 22.40
N THR A 464 28.96 10.83 22.14
CA THR A 464 27.63 10.30 21.82
C THR A 464 27.64 9.46 20.55
N LEU A 465 28.36 9.89 19.50
CA LEU A 465 28.47 9.12 18.25
C LEU A 465 29.10 7.74 18.51
N LYS A 466 30.23 7.69 19.24
CA LYS A 466 30.93 6.45 19.61
C LYS A 466 30.04 5.51 20.44
N GLN A 467 29.35 6.06 21.44
CA GLN A 467 28.41 5.30 22.28
C GLN A 467 27.29 4.67 21.45
N ARG A 468 26.64 5.46 20.57
CA ARG A 468 25.52 4.99 19.75
C ARG A 468 25.94 3.92 18.74
N ILE A 469 27.10 4.07 18.09
CA ILE A 469 27.64 3.06 17.18
C ILE A 469 27.88 1.73 17.92
N THR A 470 28.48 1.80 19.11
CA THR A 470 28.78 0.62 19.94
C THR A 470 27.51 -0.10 20.39
N LEU A 471 26.48 0.64 20.81
CA LEU A 471 25.18 0.05 21.18
C LEU A 471 24.49 -0.61 19.98
N ARG A 472 24.51 0.07 18.83
CA ARG A 472 23.87 -0.39 17.60
C ARG A 472 24.49 -1.65 17.02
N ALA A 473 25.80 -1.83 17.17
CA ALA A 473 26.50 -3.05 16.71
C ALA A 473 25.90 -4.34 17.29
N LYS A 474 25.24 -4.26 18.47
CA LYS A 474 24.55 -5.37 19.12
C LYS A 474 23.22 -5.76 18.43
N ASN A 475 22.64 -4.89 17.60
CA ASN A 475 21.42 -5.16 16.86
C ASN A 475 21.72 -5.78 15.49
N ARG A 476 21.31 -7.03 15.27
CA ARG A 476 21.57 -7.78 14.02
C ARG A 476 20.75 -7.28 12.83
N LEU A 477 19.62 -6.60 13.05
CA LEU A 477 18.69 -6.15 12.01
C LEU A 477 18.99 -4.74 11.48
N GLU A 478 20.05 -4.08 11.96
CA GLU A 478 20.42 -2.75 11.50
C GLU A 478 21.07 -2.80 10.10
N PRO A 479 20.57 -2.04 9.11
CA PRO A 479 21.14 -2.04 7.76
C PRO A 479 22.52 -1.36 7.67
N SER A 480 22.81 -0.41 8.55
CA SER A 480 24.06 0.35 8.56
C SER A 480 25.22 -0.42 9.20
N GLU A 481 26.29 -0.62 8.42
CA GLU A 481 27.50 -1.36 8.84
C GLU A 481 28.62 -0.44 9.40
N ALA A 482 28.32 0.83 9.67
CA ALA A 482 29.35 1.76 10.16
C ALA A 482 29.78 1.42 11.60
N ASP A 483 31.09 1.21 11.77
CA ASP A 483 31.78 0.99 13.03
C ASP A 483 32.57 2.24 13.49
N LEU A 484 33.42 2.07 14.51
CA LEU A 484 34.23 3.17 15.05
C LEU A 484 35.34 3.61 14.08
N GLU A 485 35.88 2.70 13.27
CA GLU A 485 36.87 3.04 12.24
C GLU A 485 36.22 3.92 11.15
N VAL A 486 34.98 3.60 10.77
CA VAL A 486 34.20 4.41 9.80
C VAL A 486 33.95 5.80 10.36
N LEU A 487 33.60 5.91 11.64
CA LEU A 487 33.40 7.21 12.30
C LEU A 487 34.70 8.04 12.30
N GLN A 488 35.83 7.43 12.67
CA GLN A 488 37.12 8.12 12.69
C GLN A 488 37.49 8.64 11.30
N TYR A 489 37.38 7.79 10.29
CA TYR A 489 37.61 8.19 8.89
C TYR A 489 36.71 9.36 8.48
N GLN A 490 35.43 9.34 8.86
CA GLN A 490 34.49 10.42 8.57
C GLN A 490 34.89 11.74 9.23
N LEU A 491 35.29 11.71 10.51
CA LEU A 491 35.73 12.90 11.25
C LEU A 491 36.97 13.55 10.61
N GLU A 492 37.93 12.75 10.15
CA GLU A 492 39.14 13.26 9.50
C GLU A 492 38.89 13.82 8.10
N ASN A 493 37.91 13.26 7.37
CA ASN A 493 37.70 13.53 5.95
C ASN A 493 36.50 14.42 5.63
N HIS A 494 35.78 14.93 6.64
CA HIS A 494 34.64 15.82 6.42
C HIS A 494 35.06 17.20 5.88
N ARG A 495 34.12 17.89 5.25
CA ARG A 495 34.27 19.25 4.74
C ARG A 495 33.13 20.12 5.28
N PRO A 496 33.45 21.21 6.01
CA PRO A 496 32.44 22.08 6.62
C PRO A 496 31.57 22.74 5.55
N PHE A 497 30.44 23.30 5.98
CA PHE A 497 29.56 24.05 5.09
C PHE A 497 30.24 25.31 4.54
N LYS A 498 30.14 25.52 3.22
CA LYS A 498 30.47 26.79 2.59
C LYS A 498 29.41 27.85 2.93
N LYS A 499 29.76 29.13 2.84
CA LYS A 499 28.82 30.24 3.10
C LYS A 499 27.53 30.16 2.28
N GLN A 500 27.64 29.69 1.04
CA GLN A 500 26.52 29.51 0.10
C GLN A 500 25.57 28.39 0.49
N GLU A 501 26.02 27.40 1.28
CA GLU A 501 25.19 26.28 1.71
C GLU A 501 24.33 26.63 2.93
N LYS A 502 24.79 27.57 3.78
CA LYS A 502 24.14 27.94 5.04
C LYS A 502 22.65 28.30 4.94
N PRO A 503 22.16 29.01 3.91
CA PRO A 503 20.74 29.31 3.77
C PRO A 503 19.84 28.07 3.64
N TYR A 504 20.39 26.93 3.24
CA TYR A 504 19.64 25.69 3.06
C TYR A 504 19.73 24.75 4.28
N VAL A 505 20.50 25.12 5.31
CA VAL A 505 20.78 24.23 6.45
C VAL A 505 19.76 24.42 7.57
N LEU A 506 19.09 23.33 7.94
CA LEU A 506 18.29 23.22 9.16
C LEU A 506 19.02 22.32 10.15
N VAL A 507 19.41 22.87 11.30
CA VAL A 507 20.19 22.16 12.32
C VAL A 507 19.27 21.40 13.27
N ALA A 508 19.60 20.13 13.53
CA ALA A 508 18.95 19.26 14.48
C ALA A 508 19.98 18.67 15.46
N ASN A 509 20.05 19.22 16.68
CA ASN A 509 20.90 18.65 17.73
C ASN A 509 20.19 17.43 18.34
N THR A 510 20.77 16.24 18.12
CA THR A 510 20.20 14.94 18.50
C THR A 510 20.52 14.50 19.93
N GLU A 511 21.27 15.29 20.69
CA GLU A 511 21.48 15.09 22.14
C GLU A 511 20.38 15.71 22.98
N LYS A 512 19.57 16.58 22.37
CA LYS A 512 18.37 17.15 22.95
C LYS A 512 17.15 16.45 22.38
N GLU A 513 16.01 16.59 23.05
CA GLU A 513 14.75 16.12 22.49
C GLU A 513 14.45 16.88 21.19
N ILE A 514 14.52 16.17 20.07
CA ILE A 514 14.17 16.74 18.77
C ILE A 514 12.66 16.75 18.62
N GLN A 515 12.11 17.96 18.50
CA GLN A 515 10.73 18.15 18.12
C GLN A 515 10.60 17.96 16.60
N VAL A 516 10.44 16.70 16.16
CA VAL A 516 10.29 16.32 14.75
C VAL A 516 9.21 17.16 14.05
N ARG A 517 8.12 17.49 14.76
CA ARG A 517 7.05 18.37 14.25
C ARG A 517 7.56 19.77 13.89
N GLN A 518 8.45 20.36 14.69
CA GLN A 518 9.02 21.67 14.41
C GLN A 518 9.90 21.62 13.16
N ILE A 519 10.71 20.56 13.00
CA ILE A 519 11.53 20.35 11.79
C ILE A 519 10.61 20.20 10.57
N ALA A 520 9.57 19.37 10.66
CA ALA A 520 8.62 19.18 9.58
C ALA A 520 7.91 20.51 9.20
N SER A 521 7.51 21.32 10.17
CA SER A 521 6.92 22.64 9.93
C SER A 521 7.92 23.60 9.29
N ALA A 522 9.18 23.62 9.73
CA ALA A 522 10.22 24.45 9.14
C ALA A 522 10.51 24.07 7.68
N ILE A 523 10.48 22.77 7.38
CA ILE A 523 10.58 22.23 6.01
C ILE A 523 9.39 22.70 5.18
N LYS A 524 8.15 22.52 5.67
CA LYS A 524 6.93 22.97 4.95
C LYS A 524 6.97 24.47 4.66
N ASN A 525 7.37 25.29 5.63
CA ASN A 525 7.53 26.73 5.44
C ASN A 525 8.59 27.08 4.38
N HIS A 526 9.70 26.32 4.29
CA HIS A 526 10.68 26.50 3.21
C HIS A 526 10.11 26.12 1.85
N ILE A 527 9.35 25.03 1.78
CA ILE A 527 8.67 24.58 0.56
C ILE A 527 7.68 25.64 0.08
N ASP A 528 6.93 26.26 1.00
CA ASP A 528 5.93 27.26 0.67
C ASP A 528 6.52 28.65 0.38
N GLY A 529 7.54 29.06 1.14
CA GLY A 529 8.18 30.37 1.04
C GLY A 529 9.08 30.57 -0.18
N LEU A 530 9.52 29.49 -0.85
CA LEU A 530 10.29 29.52 -2.09
C LEU A 530 9.42 29.55 -3.36
N SER A 531 8.16 29.97 -3.24
CA SER A 531 7.31 30.29 -4.40
C SER A 531 7.90 31.51 -5.12
N ILE A 532 8.76 31.25 -6.11
CA ILE A 532 9.30 32.26 -7.03
C ILE A 532 8.26 32.61 -8.08
#